data_AF-A0A9E5LIP3-F1
#
_entry.id   AF-A0A9E5LIP3-F1
#
_cell.length_a   1.000
_cell.length_b   1.000
_cell.length_c   1.000
_cell.angle_alpha   90.00
_cell.angle_beta   90.00
_cell.angle_gamma   90.00
#
_symmetry.space_group_name_H-M   'P 1'
#
loop_
_entity.id
_entity.type
_entity.pdbx_description
1 polymer ?
#
loop_
_entity_poly.entity_id
_entity_poly.type
_entity_poly.pdbx_seq_one_letter_code
_entity_poly.pdbx_strand_id
1 'polypeptide(L)'
;MAGMILSIITFLPAVAALILLVFLRDDDEAAANNARWVALIATVITFVASLLMLGDFDPQNTGFQLVHEAEWVMGLTYKLGVDGISILFVMLTTFMMPLVIYASWGVTTRVKEYMVAFL
;
A
#
# COMPACT_ATOMS: atom_id res chain seq x y z
N MET A 1 14.48 -8.98 -8.87
CA MET A 1 13.38 -8.83 -7.89
C MET A 1 13.37 -7.47 -7.20
N ALA A 2 14.53 -6.87 -6.89
CA ALA A 2 14.62 -5.58 -6.17
C ALA A 2 13.72 -4.45 -6.72
N GLY A 3 13.57 -4.30 -8.05
CA GLY A 3 12.67 -3.28 -8.61
C GLY A 3 11.18 -3.53 -8.37
N MET A 4 10.74 -4.79 -8.28
CA MET A 4 9.32 -5.12 -8.13
C MET A 4 8.74 -4.72 -6.76
N ILE A 5 9.59 -4.49 -5.76
CA ILE A 5 9.15 -4.14 -4.40
C ILE A 5 8.34 -2.84 -4.38
N LEU A 6 8.72 -1.86 -5.19
CA LEU A 6 8.01 -0.59 -5.28
C LEU A 6 6.62 -0.78 -5.88
N SER A 7 6.49 -1.63 -6.89
CA SER A 7 5.19 -1.96 -7.47
C SER A 7 4.32 -2.73 -6.48
N ILE A 8 4.90 -3.64 -5.69
CA ILE A 8 4.18 -4.34 -4.63
C ILE A 8 3.68 -3.35 -3.58
N ILE A 9 4.54 -2.48 -3.06
CA ILE A 9 4.15 -1.44 -2.09
C ILE A 9 3.04 -0.55 -2.66
N THR A 10 3.12 -0.19 -3.94
CA THR A 10 2.14 0.67 -4.61
C THR A 10 0.78 0.01 -4.77
N PHE A 11 0.73 -1.25 -5.22
CA PHE A 11 -0.51 -1.91 -5.63
C PHE A 11 -1.11 -2.85 -4.59
N LEU A 12 -0.36 -3.25 -3.55
CA LEU A 12 -0.87 -4.16 -2.52
C LEU A 12 -2.10 -3.60 -1.79
N PRO A 13 -2.12 -2.32 -1.35
CA PRO A 13 -3.33 -1.71 -0.79
C PRO A 13 -4.51 -1.74 -1.77
N ALA A 14 -4.31 -1.36 -3.02
CA ALA A 14 -5.34 -1.37 -4.06
C ALA A 14 -5.91 -2.77 -4.34
N VAL A 15 -5.07 -3.82 -4.29
CA VAL A 15 -5.53 -5.22 -4.41
C VAL A 15 -6.41 -5.60 -3.21
N ALA A 16 -6.03 -5.20 -1.99
CA ALA A 16 -6.86 -5.43 -0.81
C ALA A 16 -8.20 -4.67 -0.91
N ALA A 17 -8.18 -3.43 -1.40
CA ALA A 17 -9.39 -2.65 -1.68
C ALA A 17 -10.32 -3.37 -2.67
N LEU A 18 -9.76 -3.92 -3.76
CA LEU A 18 -10.52 -4.69 -4.74
C LEU A 18 -11.11 -5.96 -4.12
N ILE A 19 -10.37 -6.67 -3.28
CA ILE A 19 -10.88 -7.84 -2.56
C ILE A 19 -12.07 -7.46 -1.67
N LEU A 20 -11.97 -6.35 -0.93
CA LEU A 20 -13.07 -5.84 -0.11
C LEU A 20 -14.31 -5.47 -0.95
N LEU A 21 -14.11 -4.85 -2.11
CA LEU A 21 -15.20 -4.48 -3.00
C LEU A 21 -15.95 -5.69 -3.58
N VAL A 22 -15.21 -6.73 -3.97
CA VAL A 22 -15.77 -7.89 -4.68
C VAL A 22 -16.37 -8.93 -3.73
N PHE A 23 -15.70 -9.21 -2.61
CA PHE A 23 -16.01 -10.38 -1.78
C PHE A 23 -16.81 -10.06 -0.52
N LEU A 24 -16.86 -8.80 -0.09
CA LEU A 24 -17.46 -8.44 1.18
C LEU A 24 -18.84 -7.79 0.97
N ARG A 25 -19.87 -8.40 1.57
CA ARG A 25 -21.29 -7.95 1.51
C ARG A 25 -21.58 -6.95 2.61
N ASP A 26 -22.44 -5.97 2.35
CA ASP A 26 -22.57 -4.74 3.15
C ASP A 26 -23.48 -4.85 4.39
N ASP A 27 -23.94 -6.05 4.76
CA ASP A 27 -25.18 -6.14 5.55
C ASP A 27 -25.02 -6.67 6.99
N ASP A 28 -23.79 -6.85 7.52
CA ASP A 28 -23.60 -7.38 8.89
C ASP A 28 -22.36 -6.80 9.61
N GLU A 29 -22.40 -6.75 10.95
CA GLU A 29 -21.30 -6.32 11.83
C GLU A 29 -20.03 -7.14 11.59
N ALA A 30 -20.19 -8.43 11.30
CA ALA A 30 -19.09 -9.32 10.95
C ALA A 30 -18.37 -8.86 9.67
N ALA A 31 -19.11 -8.37 8.67
CA ALA A 31 -18.52 -7.82 7.45
C ALA A 31 -17.77 -6.52 7.77
N ALA A 32 -18.34 -5.61 8.56
CA ALA A 32 -17.65 -4.40 8.99
C ALA A 32 -16.33 -4.71 9.71
N ASN A 33 -16.31 -5.69 10.62
CA ASN A 33 -15.09 -6.09 11.32
C ASN A 33 -14.05 -6.71 10.37
N ASN A 34 -14.49 -7.56 9.43
CA ASN A 34 -13.61 -8.14 8.41
C ASN A 34 -12.97 -7.06 7.53
N ALA A 35 -13.73 -6.02 7.14
CA ALA A 35 -13.19 -4.91 6.36
C ALA A 35 -12.03 -4.20 7.08
N ARG A 36 -12.21 -3.91 8.38
CA ARG A 36 -11.18 -3.26 9.20
C ARG A 36 -9.92 -4.13 9.33
N TRP A 37 -10.09 -5.43 9.58
CA TRP A 37 -8.96 -6.36 9.71
C TRP A 37 -8.19 -6.54 8.41
N VAL A 38 -8.89 -6.70 7.29
CA VAL A 38 -8.23 -6.80 5.97
C VAL A 38 -7.46 -5.53 5.65
N ALA A 39 -8.04 -4.36 5.89
CA ALA A 39 -7.35 -3.09 5.67
C ALA A 39 -6.12 -2.92 6.56
N LEU A 40 -6.22 -3.31 7.84
CA LEU A 40 -5.09 -3.27 8.76
C LEU A 40 -3.97 -4.22 8.35
N ILE A 41 -4.32 -5.46 7.99
CA ILE A 41 -3.33 -6.46 7.54
C ILE A 41 -2.65 -5.97 6.25
N ALA A 42 -3.41 -5.47 5.28
CA ALA A 42 -2.86 -4.96 4.02
C ALA A 42 -1.89 -3.80 4.25
N THR A 43 -2.25 -2.83 5.09
CA THR A 43 -1.39 -1.68 5.40
C THR A 43 -0.16 -2.08 6.21
N VAL A 44 -0.28 -3.03 7.15
CA VAL A 44 0.87 -3.57 7.90
C VAL A 44 1.83 -4.33 6.99
N ILE A 45 1.33 -5.18 6.08
CA ILE A 45 2.18 -5.89 5.12
C ILE A 45 2.88 -4.89 4.19
N THR A 46 2.16 -3.84 3.76
CA THR A 46 2.74 -2.76 2.93
C THR A 46 3.86 -2.02 3.67
N PHE A 47 3.69 -1.76 4.97
CA PHE A 47 4.74 -1.18 5.81
C PHE A 47 5.93 -2.12 6.02
N VAL A 48 5.70 -3.42 6.19
CA VAL A 48 6.79 -4.40 6.28
C VAL A 48 7.56 -4.45 4.95
N ALA A 49 6.87 -4.39 3.81
CA ALA A 49 7.52 -4.34 2.50
C ALA A 49 8.35 -3.06 2.32
N SER A 50 7.90 -1.90 2.83
CA SER A 50 8.70 -0.67 2.78
C SER A 50 9.93 -0.72 3.69
N LEU A 51 9.89 -1.43 4.81
CA LEU A 51 11.09 -1.70 5.63
C LEU A 51 12.11 -2.56 4.88
N LEU A 52 11.66 -3.57 4.12
CA LEU A 52 12.56 -4.36 3.28
C LEU A 52 13.19 -3.50 2.17
N MET A 53 12.38 -2.63 1.53
CA MET A 53 12.87 -1.63 0.57
C MET A 53 13.94 -0.72 1.20
N LEU A 54 13.74 -0.28 2.45
CA LEU A 54 14.72 0.54 3.17
C LEU A 54 16.03 -0.22 3.45
N GLY A 55 15.95 -1.52 3.75
CA GLY A 55 17.12 -2.37 3.94
C GLY A 55 17.98 -2.55 2.68
N ASP A 56 17.35 -2.50 1.50
CA ASP A 56 18.03 -2.62 0.20
C ASP A 56 18.56 -1.28 -0.35
N PHE A 57 18.26 -0.14 0.29
CA PHE A 57 18.64 1.19 -0.18
C PHE A 57 20.06 1.58 0.24
N ASP A 58 20.86 2.08 -0.71
CA ASP A 58 22.21 2.60 -0.46
C ASP A 58 22.21 4.14 -0.37
N PRO A 59 22.40 4.75 0.81
CA PRO A 59 22.44 6.21 0.96
C PRO A 59 23.61 6.91 0.26
N GLN A 60 24.67 6.18 -0.12
CA GLN A 60 25.82 6.76 -0.81
C GLN A 60 25.59 6.92 -2.33
N ASN A 61 24.59 6.22 -2.87
CA ASN A 61 24.23 6.31 -4.27
C ASN A 61 23.18 7.41 -4.50
N THR A 62 23.55 8.44 -5.25
CA THR A 62 22.71 9.61 -5.55
C THR A 62 21.71 9.40 -6.69
N GLY A 63 21.80 8.27 -7.41
CA GLY A 63 20.88 7.92 -8.48
C GLY A 63 19.57 7.31 -7.98
N PHE A 64 18.64 7.08 -8.92
CA PHE A 64 17.45 6.28 -8.64
C PHE A 64 17.82 4.82 -8.40
N GLN A 65 17.24 4.24 -7.37
CA GLN A 65 17.44 2.88 -6.92
C GLN A 65 16.12 2.11 -6.97
N LEU A 66 16.21 0.78 -6.90
CA LEU A 66 15.07 -0.14 -6.95
C LEU A 66 14.18 0.12 -8.18
N VAL A 67 14.82 0.41 -9.33
CA VAL A 67 14.10 0.81 -10.54
C VAL A 67 13.38 -0.39 -11.16
N HIS A 68 12.08 -0.23 -11.39
CA HIS A 68 11.25 -1.11 -12.20
C HIS A 68 10.86 -0.37 -13.46
N GLU A 69 11.26 -0.92 -14.61
CA GLU A 69 10.91 -0.40 -15.92
C GLU A 69 10.18 -1.50 -16.72
N ALA A 70 9.01 -1.16 -17.26
CA ALA A 70 8.18 -2.04 -18.06
C ALA A 70 7.44 -1.25 -19.15
N GLU A 71 7.21 -1.88 -20.30
CA GLU A 71 6.33 -1.32 -21.33
C GLU A 71 4.90 -1.18 -20.79
N TRP A 72 4.25 -0.07 -21.15
CA TRP A 72 2.88 0.24 -20.78
C TRP A 72 2.02 0.48 -22.03
N VAL A 73 0.74 0.74 -21.81
CA VAL A 73 -0.25 0.95 -22.86
C VAL A 73 0.12 2.15 -23.76
N MET A 74 -0.16 2.03 -25.06
CA MET A 74 0.02 3.10 -26.06
C MET A 74 1.46 3.64 -26.18
N GLY A 75 2.47 2.78 -25.99
CA GLY A 75 3.88 3.18 -26.15
C GLY A 75 4.42 4.02 -24.99
N LEU A 76 3.68 4.11 -23.88
CA LEU A 76 4.17 4.66 -22.63
C LEU A 76 5.04 3.63 -21.91
N THR A 77 5.91 4.10 -21.01
CA THR A 77 6.74 3.23 -20.15
C THR A 77 6.39 3.46 -18.69
N TYR A 78 6.10 2.39 -17.96
CA TYR A 78 6.02 2.42 -16.52
C TYR A 78 7.44 2.34 -15.97
N LYS A 79 7.90 3.44 -15.39
CA LYS A 79 9.22 3.53 -14.76
C LYS A 79 9.05 4.06 -13.34
N LEU A 80 9.29 3.18 -12.36
CA LEU A 80 9.21 3.50 -10.95
C LEU A 80 10.57 3.28 -10.30
N GLY A 81 10.99 4.19 -9.44
CA GLY A 81 12.26 4.12 -8.71
C GLY A 81 12.20 5.06 -7.51
N VAL A 82 13.11 4.88 -6.56
CA VAL A 82 13.24 5.75 -5.39
C VAL A 82 14.62 6.41 -5.35
N ASP A 83 14.65 7.65 -4.87
CA ASP A 83 15.83 8.43 -4.53
C ASP A 83 15.85 8.72 -3.02
N GLY A 84 16.85 9.47 -2.55
CA GLY A 84 17.02 9.77 -1.13
C GLY A 84 15.86 10.55 -0.49
N ILE A 85 15.03 11.25 -1.27
CA ILE A 85 13.89 12.01 -0.76
C ILE A 85 12.63 11.15 -0.77
N SER A 86 12.32 10.53 -1.90
CA SER A 86 11.12 9.72 -2.10
C SER A 86 11.08 8.50 -1.17
N ILE A 87 12.22 7.91 -0.82
CA ILE A 87 12.24 6.80 0.14
C ILE A 87 11.66 7.20 1.50
N LEU A 88 11.93 8.42 1.98
CA LEU A 88 11.39 8.93 3.24
C LEU A 88 9.88 9.11 3.16
N PHE A 89 9.36 9.56 2.01
CA PHE A 89 7.92 9.70 1.79
C PHE A 89 7.22 8.34 1.69
N VAL A 90 7.81 7.36 1.02
CA VAL A 90 7.26 5.99 0.98
C VAL A 90 7.21 5.40 2.39
N MET A 91 8.28 5.57 3.18
CA MET A 91 8.32 5.13 4.58
C MET A 91 7.26 5.84 5.44
N LEU A 92 7.14 7.16 5.31
CA LEU A 92 6.16 7.95 6.04
C LEU A 92 4.72 7.50 5.73
N THR A 93 4.37 7.40 4.45
CA THR A 93 3.03 7.02 4.02
C THR A 93 2.69 5.62 4.50
N THR A 94 3.57 4.63 4.24
CA THR A 94 3.31 3.25 4.64
C THR A 94 3.28 3.05 6.16
N PHE A 95 4.06 3.82 6.93
CA PHE A 95 4.00 3.82 8.39
C PHE A 95 2.70 4.41 8.94
N MET A 96 2.21 5.49 8.31
CA MET A 96 1.02 6.20 8.77
C MET A 96 -0.26 5.39 8.55
N MET A 97 -0.34 4.60 7.47
CA MET A 97 -1.57 3.90 7.10
C MET A 97 -2.11 2.92 8.16
N PRO A 98 -1.30 2.01 8.76
CA PRO A 98 -1.78 1.16 9.85
C PRO A 98 -2.35 1.95 11.03
N LEU A 99 -1.75 3.09 11.37
CA LEU A 99 -2.19 3.95 12.47
C LEU A 99 -3.53 4.62 12.15
N VAL A 100 -3.69 5.11 10.92
CA VAL A 100 -4.93 5.71 10.43
C VAL A 100 -6.06 4.69 10.42
N ILE A 101 -5.79 3.49 9.89
CA ILE A 101 -6.76 2.39 9.89
C ILE A 101 -7.15 2.05 11.34
N TYR A 102 -6.18 1.85 12.24
CA TYR A 102 -6.45 1.56 13.65
C TYR A 102 -7.27 2.65 14.35
N ALA A 103 -6.93 3.93 14.14
CA ALA A 103 -7.67 5.07 14.70
C ALA A 103 -9.12 5.15 14.19
N SER A 104 -9.39 4.63 12.99
CA SER A 104 -10.72 4.67 12.37
C SER A 104 -11.68 3.56 12.82
N TRP A 105 -11.33 2.74 13.83
CA TRP A 105 -12.22 1.68 14.32
C TRP A 105 -13.58 2.16 14.85
N GLY A 106 -13.66 3.43 15.27
CA GLY A 106 -14.91 4.07 15.70
C GLY A 106 -15.89 4.39 14.57
N VAL A 107 -15.51 4.24 13.30
CA VAL A 107 -16.41 4.46 12.15
C VAL A 107 -17.43 3.33 12.08
N THR A 108 -18.72 3.66 12.05
CA THR A 108 -19.84 2.70 12.00
C THR A 108 -20.65 2.77 10.71
N THR A 109 -20.60 3.88 9.98
CA THR A 109 -21.35 4.08 8.73
C THR A 109 -20.47 3.76 7.54
N ARG A 110 -20.95 2.89 6.64
CA ARG A 110 -20.25 2.54 5.38
C ARG A 110 -18.80 2.12 5.60
N VAL A 111 -18.59 1.24 6.59
CA VAL A 111 -17.25 0.83 7.06
C VAL A 111 -16.43 0.24 5.93
N LYS A 112 -17.04 -0.61 5.09
CA LYS A 112 -16.37 -1.22 3.94
C LYS A 112 -15.83 -0.14 2.99
N GLU A 113 -16.69 0.78 2.55
CA GLU A 113 -16.28 1.78 1.57
C GLU A 113 -15.34 2.82 2.16
N TYR A 114 -15.46 3.11 3.45
CA TYR A 114 -14.49 3.90 4.19
C TYR A 114 -13.11 3.23 4.15
N MET A 115 -13.02 1.94 4.52
CA MET A 115 -11.74 1.20 4.50
C MET A 115 -11.15 1.09 3.08
N VAL A 116 -11.99 0.85 2.08
CA VAL A 116 -11.60 0.85 0.67
C VAL A 116 -11.01 2.19 0.23
N ALA A 117 -11.50 3.32 0.74
CA ALA A 117 -10.97 4.64 0.38
C ALA A 117 -9.59 4.96 0.99
N PHE A 118 -9.20 4.24 2.05
CA PHE A 118 -7.86 4.35 2.65
C PHE A 118 -6.84 3.41 2.01
N LEU A 119 -7.28 2.35 1.33
CA LEU A 119 -6.44 1.37 0.65
C LEU A 119 -6.20 1.75 -0.81
#